data_AF-A0AAP7LTM6-F1
#
_entry.id   AF-A0AAP7LTM6-F1
#
_cell.length_a   1.000
_cell.length_b   1.000
_cell.length_c   1.000
_cell.angle_alpha   90.00
_cell.angle_beta   90.00
_cell.angle_gamma   90.00
#
_symmetry.space_group_name_H-M   'P 1'
#
loop_
_entity.id
_entity.type
_entity.pdbx_description
1 polymer ?
#
loop_
_entity_poly.entity_id
_entity_poly.type
_entity_poly.pdbx_seq_one_letter_code
_entity_poly.pdbx_strand_id
1 'polypeptide(L)'
;MKKILYIVLLVCFSISLAACNNEGENEFKDFDSSLNDVKNKEKELRNAMDDIQLKRLDNLSKTDMTDKNKKAFNDLQNELNSKLIPKLEEYETAAKNLPTGSNETKELKSTYLDSVKKKKSAINELKTFVDLCNQSIKANEDILEYTKLFEKNRSQVEDNIQKASTVGNSTDVTNFKNKLEQNNKDLKNTAEEEADSTDSNEIKKSIKEQIMPLITKQIRDLNKAEITDAYVNDARKNAIEMYYSLQNYYETREETIEISEQLAKIDYNKLPQKGEELEQYETTFNKKYQQANDNYN
;
A
#
# COMPACT_ATOMS: atom_id res chain seq x y z
N MET A 1 81.29 0.23 -7.86
CA MET A 1 80.14 0.08 -6.95
C MET A 1 78.89 0.90 -7.32
N LYS A 2 78.89 1.81 -8.32
CA LYS A 2 77.66 2.53 -8.73
C LYS A 2 76.73 1.73 -9.66
N LYS A 3 77.24 0.78 -10.46
CA LYS A 3 76.41 0.00 -11.41
C LYS A 3 75.65 -1.18 -10.78
N ILE A 4 76.12 -1.72 -9.66
CA ILE A 4 75.46 -2.83 -8.94
C ILE A 4 74.30 -2.30 -8.08
N LEU A 5 74.40 -1.08 -7.55
CA LEU A 5 73.36 -0.45 -6.74
C LEU A 5 72.06 -0.19 -7.54
N TYR A 6 72.17 0.11 -8.84
CA TYR A 6 71.01 0.32 -9.72
C TYR A 6 70.24 -0.97 -10.05
N ILE A 7 70.92 -2.13 -10.08
CA ILE A 7 70.27 -3.42 -10.38
C ILE A 7 69.48 -3.92 -9.16
N VAL A 8 70.00 -3.71 -7.95
CA VAL A 8 69.29 -4.07 -6.70
C VAL A 8 68.06 -3.19 -6.48
N LEU A 9 68.12 -1.90 -6.86
CA LEU A 9 66.97 -0.99 -6.74
C LEU A 9 65.84 -1.33 -7.73
N LEU A 10 66.18 -1.81 -8.93
CA LEU A 10 65.23 -2.22 -9.96
C LEU A 10 64.50 -3.53 -9.61
N VAL A 11 65.21 -4.49 -8.98
CA VAL A 11 64.64 -5.76 -8.52
C VAL A 11 63.69 -5.55 -7.34
N CYS A 12 64.00 -4.64 -6.41
CA CYS A 12 63.09 -4.29 -5.31
C CYS A 12 61.80 -3.61 -5.79
N PHE A 13 61.85 -2.81 -6.87
CA PHE A 13 60.67 -2.16 -7.45
C PHE A 13 59.74 -3.15 -8.18
N SER A 14 60.29 -4.20 -8.80
CA SER A 14 59.49 -5.27 -9.41
C SER A 14 58.79 -6.17 -8.39
N ILE A 15 59.37 -6.34 -7.18
CA ILE A 15 58.77 -7.15 -6.12
C ILE A 15 57.63 -6.40 -5.41
N SER A 16 57.72 -5.07 -5.28
CA SER A 16 56.59 -4.26 -4.76
C SER A 16 55.39 -4.19 -5.71
N LEU A 17 55.62 -4.27 -7.02
CA LEU A 17 54.53 -4.32 -8.01
C LEU A 17 53.83 -5.69 -8.04
N ALA A 18 54.57 -6.79 -7.84
CA ALA A 18 53.99 -8.13 -7.76
C ALA A 18 53.19 -8.37 -6.46
N ALA A 19 53.59 -7.74 -5.35
CA ALA A 19 52.86 -7.83 -4.08
C ALA A 19 51.52 -7.09 -4.11
N CYS A 20 51.46 -5.91 -4.73
CA CYS A 20 50.19 -5.19 -4.93
C CYS A 20 49.25 -5.90 -5.92
N ASN A 21 49.78 -6.63 -6.90
CA ASN A 21 48.96 -7.39 -7.87
C ASN A 21 48.27 -8.60 -7.22
N ASN A 22 48.95 -9.31 -6.32
CA ASN A 22 48.39 -10.49 -5.63
C ASN A 22 47.31 -10.12 -4.58
N GLU A 23 47.39 -8.95 -3.94
CA GLU A 23 46.35 -8.50 -2.99
C GLU A 23 45.05 -8.17 -3.71
N GLY A 24 45.10 -7.43 -4.83
CA GLY A 24 43.92 -7.09 -5.62
C GLY A 24 43.19 -8.30 -6.20
N GLU A 25 43.94 -9.28 -6.72
CA GLU A 25 43.39 -10.52 -7.28
C GLU A 25 42.67 -11.37 -6.19
N ASN A 26 43.28 -11.52 -5.02
CA ASN A 26 42.67 -12.26 -3.92
C ASN A 26 41.41 -11.56 -3.39
N GLU A 27 41.43 -10.24 -3.23
CA GLU A 27 40.26 -9.48 -2.80
C GLU A 27 39.12 -9.52 -3.80
N PHE A 28 39.43 -9.46 -5.11
CA PHE A 28 38.42 -9.64 -6.15
C PHE A 28 37.84 -11.05 -6.15
N LYS A 29 38.68 -12.07 -5.95
CA LYS A 29 38.23 -13.47 -5.85
C LYS A 29 37.31 -13.73 -4.65
N ASP A 30 37.62 -13.14 -3.50
CA ASP A 30 36.75 -13.21 -2.32
C ASP A 30 35.41 -12.49 -2.56
N PHE A 31 35.45 -11.35 -3.25
CA PHE A 31 34.26 -10.64 -3.69
C PHE A 31 33.42 -11.48 -4.66
N ASP A 32 34.05 -12.07 -5.68
CA ASP A 32 33.38 -12.91 -6.68
C ASP A 32 32.70 -14.14 -6.06
N SER A 33 33.42 -14.83 -5.18
CA SER A 33 32.90 -15.97 -4.43
C SER A 33 31.65 -15.57 -3.61
N SER A 34 31.74 -14.46 -2.86
CA SER A 34 30.62 -13.94 -2.06
C SER A 34 29.45 -13.46 -2.94
N LEU A 35 29.74 -12.89 -4.12
CA LEU A 35 28.74 -12.46 -5.07
C LEU A 35 27.94 -13.63 -5.64
N ASN A 36 28.53 -14.80 -5.81
CA ASN A 36 27.81 -15.99 -6.25
C ASN A 36 26.72 -16.40 -5.25
N ASP A 37 27.01 -16.32 -3.95
CA ASP A 37 26.00 -16.57 -2.90
C ASP A 37 24.87 -15.54 -2.95
N VAL A 38 25.21 -14.26 -3.16
CA VAL A 38 24.22 -13.18 -3.32
C VAL A 38 23.35 -13.39 -4.56
N LYS A 39 23.94 -13.78 -5.70
CA LYS A 39 23.22 -14.11 -6.94
C LYS A 39 22.31 -15.33 -6.77
N ASN A 40 22.70 -16.31 -5.96
CA ASN A 40 21.83 -17.44 -5.62
C ASN A 40 20.60 -16.96 -4.83
N LYS A 41 20.76 -16.04 -3.87
CA LYS A 41 19.63 -15.44 -3.14
C LYS A 41 18.75 -14.58 -4.02
N GLU A 42 19.33 -13.85 -4.96
CA GLU A 42 18.57 -13.14 -5.98
C GLU A 42 17.73 -14.09 -6.84
N LYS A 43 18.31 -15.22 -7.25
CA LYS A 43 17.60 -16.25 -8.01
C LYS A 43 16.43 -16.82 -7.22
N GLU A 44 16.61 -17.09 -5.92
CA GLU A 44 15.51 -17.50 -5.03
C GLU A 44 14.38 -16.44 -4.98
N LEU A 45 14.73 -15.15 -4.86
CA LEU A 45 13.77 -14.04 -4.91
C LEU A 45 13.00 -14.01 -6.25
N ARG A 46 13.70 -14.15 -7.37
CA ARG A 46 13.09 -14.17 -8.71
C ARG A 46 12.16 -15.35 -8.91
N ASN A 47 12.56 -16.54 -8.48
CA ASN A 47 11.70 -17.72 -8.54
C ASN A 47 10.44 -17.53 -7.68
N ALA A 48 10.58 -16.99 -6.46
CA ALA A 48 9.43 -16.68 -5.62
C ALA A 48 8.47 -15.70 -6.29
N MET A 49 8.99 -14.72 -7.04
CA MET A 49 8.19 -13.78 -7.82
C MET A 49 7.44 -14.45 -8.98
N ASP A 50 8.12 -15.32 -9.73
CA ASP A 50 7.51 -16.06 -10.85
C ASP A 50 6.40 -17.02 -10.38
N ASP A 51 6.55 -17.61 -9.19
CA ASP A 51 5.56 -18.51 -8.58
C ASP A 51 4.26 -17.81 -8.18
N ILE A 52 4.29 -16.51 -7.87
CA ILE A 52 3.15 -15.71 -7.39
C ILE A 52 2.16 -15.38 -8.54
N GLN A 53 2.52 -15.65 -9.80
CA GLN A 53 1.67 -15.43 -10.98
C GLN A 53 1.09 -14.00 -11.07
N LEU A 54 1.93 -12.99 -10.87
CA LEU A 54 1.55 -11.57 -10.83
C LEU A 54 0.82 -11.05 -12.07
N LYS A 55 0.98 -11.72 -13.22
CA LYS A 55 0.21 -11.45 -14.44
C LYS A 55 -1.31 -11.52 -14.26
N ARG A 56 -1.78 -12.20 -13.21
CA ARG A 56 -3.21 -12.25 -12.87
C ARG A 56 -3.75 -10.87 -12.45
N LEU A 57 -2.90 -9.93 -12.03
CA LEU A 57 -3.29 -8.57 -11.66
C LEU A 57 -3.98 -7.80 -12.79
N ASP A 58 -3.53 -7.96 -14.04
CA ASP A 58 -4.10 -7.23 -15.18
C ASP A 58 -5.54 -7.66 -15.48
N ASN A 59 -5.85 -8.94 -15.23
CA ASN A 59 -7.20 -9.46 -15.37
C ASN A 59 -8.06 -9.07 -14.17
N LEU A 60 -7.51 -9.14 -12.95
CA LEU A 60 -8.25 -8.81 -11.73
C LEU A 60 -8.63 -7.33 -11.65
N SER A 61 -7.80 -6.42 -12.17
CA SER A 61 -8.06 -4.98 -12.19
C SER A 61 -9.11 -4.54 -13.22
N LYS A 62 -9.41 -5.38 -14.23
CA LYS A 62 -10.32 -5.08 -15.35
C LYS A 62 -11.68 -5.76 -15.24
N THR A 63 -11.88 -6.61 -14.24
CA THR A 63 -13.12 -7.37 -14.05
C THR A 63 -13.91 -6.88 -12.84
N ASP A 64 -15.24 -7.01 -12.89
CA ASP A 64 -16.11 -6.65 -11.77
C ASP A 64 -15.65 -7.27 -10.45
N MET A 65 -15.84 -6.53 -9.36
CA MET A 65 -15.47 -7.00 -8.04
C MET A 65 -16.42 -8.12 -7.59
N THR A 66 -15.91 -9.35 -7.56
CA THR A 66 -16.63 -10.57 -7.14
C THR A 66 -15.92 -11.20 -5.94
N ASP A 67 -16.61 -12.06 -5.18
CA ASP A 67 -16.00 -12.84 -4.08
C ASP A 67 -14.75 -13.61 -4.55
N LYS A 68 -14.77 -14.09 -5.79
CA LYS A 68 -13.64 -14.79 -6.42
C LYS A 68 -12.45 -13.86 -6.63
N ASN A 69 -12.68 -12.65 -7.13
CA ASN A 69 -11.63 -11.66 -7.38
C ASN A 69 -11.07 -11.11 -6.07
N LYS A 70 -11.93 -10.87 -5.06
CA LYS A 70 -11.51 -10.54 -3.70
C LYS A 70 -10.59 -11.59 -3.11
N LYS A 71 -10.98 -12.87 -3.20
CA LYS A 71 -10.12 -13.97 -2.72
C LYS A 71 -8.76 -13.97 -3.43
N ALA A 72 -8.75 -13.73 -4.73
CA ALA A 72 -7.51 -13.70 -5.50
C ALA A 72 -6.58 -12.53 -5.08
N PHE A 73 -7.09 -11.33 -4.81
CA PHE A 73 -6.26 -10.24 -4.30
C PHE A 73 -5.74 -10.50 -2.87
N ASN A 74 -6.55 -11.11 -2.00
CA ASN A 74 -6.09 -11.52 -0.67
C ASN A 74 -5.02 -12.61 -0.73
N ASP A 75 -5.20 -13.63 -1.57
CA ASP A 75 -4.22 -14.69 -1.81
C ASP A 75 -2.90 -14.05 -2.29
N LEU A 76 -2.97 -13.11 -3.23
CA LEU A 76 -1.80 -12.42 -3.76
C LEU A 76 -1.06 -11.59 -2.70
N GLN A 77 -1.77 -10.80 -1.90
CA GLN A 77 -1.17 -10.06 -0.79
C GLN A 77 -0.46 -10.99 0.20
N ASN A 78 -1.10 -12.11 0.53
CA ASN A 78 -0.52 -13.11 1.42
C ASN A 78 0.75 -13.73 0.85
N GLU A 79 0.77 -14.05 -0.45
CA GLU A 79 1.96 -14.61 -1.08
C GLU A 79 3.11 -13.59 -1.18
N LEU A 80 2.82 -12.32 -1.49
CA LEU A 80 3.83 -11.26 -1.44
C LEU A 80 4.44 -11.15 -0.05
N ASN A 81 3.61 -11.07 0.99
CA ASN A 81 4.05 -10.89 2.38
C ASN A 81 4.78 -12.11 2.95
N SER A 82 4.32 -13.32 2.64
CA SER A 82 4.85 -14.55 3.25
C SER A 82 5.97 -15.21 2.45
N LYS A 83 6.08 -14.96 1.14
CA LYS A 83 7.08 -15.58 0.26
C LYS A 83 8.07 -14.57 -0.29
N LEU A 84 7.59 -13.51 -0.96
CA LEU A 84 8.46 -12.60 -1.71
C LEU A 84 9.27 -11.66 -0.81
N ILE A 85 8.60 -10.99 0.14
CA ILE A 85 9.24 -10.01 1.02
C ILE A 85 10.36 -10.65 1.88
N PRO A 86 10.17 -11.83 2.51
CA PRO A 86 11.27 -12.49 3.23
C PRO A 86 12.47 -12.80 2.34
N LYS A 87 12.25 -13.22 1.09
CA LYS A 87 13.33 -13.48 0.14
C LYS A 87 14.06 -12.22 -0.30
N LEU A 88 13.35 -11.10 -0.39
CA LEU A 88 13.94 -9.79 -0.64
C LEU A 88 14.85 -9.36 0.53
N GLU A 89 14.43 -9.61 1.76
CA GLU A 89 15.21 -9.29 2.96
C GLU A 89 16.46 -10.18 3.09
N GLU A 90 16.35 -11.47 2.80
CA GLU A 90 17.50 -12.41 2.73
C GLU A 90 18.52 -11.93 1.68
N TYR A 91 18.04 -11.60 0.48
CA TYR A 91 18.86 -11.09 -0.61
C TYR A 91 19.56 -9.76 -0.24
N GLU A 92 18.83 -8.79 0.29
CA GLU A 92 19.38 -7.50 0.70
C GLU A 92 20.45 -7.65 1.80
N THR A 93 20.21 -8.55 2.75
CA THR A 93 21.16 -8.84 3.83
C THR A 93 22.45 -9.44 3.28
N ALA A 94 22.35 -10.42 2.38
CA ALA A 94 23.51 -11.01 1.72
C ALA A 94 24.31 -9.97 0.93
N ALA A 95 23.64 -9.11 0.15
CA ALA A 95 24.29 -8.06 -0.63
C ALA A 95 25.04 -7.03 0.25
N LYS A 96 24.47 -6.66 1.40
CA LYS A 96 25.13 -5.76 2.38
C LYS A 96 26.40 -6.36 2.97
N ASN A 97 26.53 -7.69 2.98
CA ASN A 97 27.68 -8.40 3.54
C ASN A 97 28.80 -8.68 2.53
N LEU A 98 28.68 -8.24 1.27
CA LEU A 98 29.77 -8.34 0.29
C LEU A 98 31.07 -7.70 0.83
N PRO A 99 32.25 -8.31 0.58
CA PRO A 99 33.52 -7.79 1.06
C PRO A 99 33.93 -6.49 0.36
N THR A 100 34.83 -5.73 0.99
CA THR A 100 35.26 -4.40 0.51
C THR A 100 36.75 -4.12 0.78
N GLY A 101 37.62 -5.09 0.48
CA GLY A 101 39.07 -5.00 0.73
C GLY A 101 39.71 -3.83 -0.02
N SER A 102 39.49 -3.77 -1.34
CA SER A 102 40.02 -2.74 -2.24
C SER A 102 39.05 -1.58 -2.51
N ASN A 103 39.56 -0.52 -3.12
CA ASN A 103 38.72 0.54 -3.70
C ASN A 103 37.81 0.00 -4.83
N GLU A 104 38.29 -0.96 -5.62
CA GLU A 104 37.50 -1.58 -6.69
C GLU A 104 36.34 -2.40 -6.15
N THR A 105 36.57 -3.27 -5.15
CA THR A 105 35.49 -4.04 -4.51
C THR A 105 34.50 -3.15 -3.73
N LYS A 106 34.95 -2.02 -3.15
CA LYS A 106 34.06 -0.99 -2.60
C LYS A 106 33.15 -0.38 -3.67
N GLU A 107 33.70 -0.04 -4.83
CA GLU A 107 32.93 0.52 -5.93
C GLU A 107 31.94 -0.49 -6.53
N LEU A 108 32.35 -1.74 -6.70
CA LEU A 108 31.49 -2.84 -7.15
C LEU A 108 30.33 -3.06 -6.16
N LYS A 109 30.63 -3.17 -4.86
CA LYS A 109 29.60 -3.29 -3.82
C LYS A 109 28.63 -2.11 -3.84
N SER A 110 29.14 -0.88 -3.91
CA SER A 110 28.30 0.32 -3.94
C SER A 110 27.34 0.30 -5.13
N THR A 111 27.86 -0.04 -6.32
CA THR A 111 27.06 -0.14 -7.54
C THR A 111 26.04 -1.28 -7.48
N TYR A 112 26.38 -2.40 -6.83
CA TYR A 112 25.45 -3.51 -6.61
C TYR A 112 24.35 -3.14 -5.60
N LEU A 113 24.69 -2.47 -4.50
CA LEU A 113 23.69 -2.02 -3.53
C LEU A 113 22.70 -1.01 -4.12
N ASP A 114 23.14 -0.20 -5.09
CA ASP A 114 22.24 0.66 -5.86
C ASP A 114 21.23 -0.15 -6.70
N SER A 115 21.63 -1.28 -7.29
CA SER A 115 20.69 -2.16 -8.02
C SER A 115 19.72 -2.85 -7.05
N VAL A 116 20.21 -3.36 -5.92
CA VAL A 116 19.40 -3.95 -4.83
C VAL A 116 18.35 -2.96 -4.35
N LYS A 117 18.72 -1.70 -4.13
CA LYS A 117 17.80 -0.64 -3.70
C LYS A 117 16.68 -0.40 -4.71
N LYS A 118 17.00 -0.39 -6.01
CA LYS A 118 16.00 -0.22 -7.07
C LYS A 118 15.04 -1.41 -7.15
N LYS A 119 15.55 -2.65 -7.08
CA LYS A 119 14.72 -3.87 -7.01
C LYS A 119 13.79 -3.83 -5.80
N LYS A 120 14.31 -3.49 -4.62
CA LYS A 120 13.52 -3.34 -3.39
C LYS A 120 12.42 -2.29 -3.55
N SER A 121 12.73 -1.15 -4.15
CA SER A 121 11.74 -0.10 -4.42
C SER A 121 10.60 -0.61 -5.31
N ALA A 122 10.93 -1.29 -6.41
CA ALA A 122 9.96 -1.82 -7.35
C ALA A 122 9.06 -2.90 -6.72
N ILE A 123 9.63 -3.82 -5.92
CA ILE A 123 8.86 -4.85 -5.21
C ILE A 123 7.97 -4.23 -4.12
N ASN A 124 8.46 -3.22 -3.40
CA ASN A 124 7.65 -2.52 -2.40
C ASN A 124 6.52 -1.70 -3.03
N GLU A 125 6.74 -1.11 -4.20
CA GLU A 125 5.69 -0.43 -4.96
C GLU A 125 4.62 -1.43 -5.44
N LEU A 126 5.03 -2.61 -5.92
CA LEU A 126 4.12 -3.72 -6.24
C LEU A 126 3.29 -4.16 -5.02
N LYS A 127 3.94 -4.34 -3.87
CA LYS A 127 3.25 -4.66 -2.61
C LYS A 127 2.23 -3.57 -2.26
N THR A 128 2.65 -2.30 -2.33
CA THR A 128 1.79 -1.16 -2.01
C THR A 128 0.57 -1.12 -2.92
N PHE A 129 0.75 -1.36 -4.22
CA PHE A 129 -0.34 -1.46 -5.18
C PHE A 129 -1.37 -2.53 -4.78
N VAL A 130 -0.92 -3.75 -4.48
CA VAL A 130 -1.80 -4.86 -4.08
C VAL A 130 -2.50 -4.56 -2.75
N ASP A 131 -1.79 -3.98 -1.78
CA ASP A 131 -2.37 -3.57 -0.50
C ASP A 131 -3.49 -2.54 -0.69
N LEU A 132 -3.27 -1.54 -1.54
CA LEU A 132 -4.27 -0.51 -1.86
C LEU A 132 -5.48 -1.10 -2.59
N CYS A 133 -5.28 -2.07 -3.49
CA CYS A 133 -6.40 -2.79 -4.11
C CYS A 133 -7.26 -3.48 -3.05
N ASN A 134 -6.65 -4.20 -2.09
CA ASN A 134 -7.41 -4.86 -1.02
C ASN A 134 -8.10 -3.86 -0.07
N GLN A 135 -7.45 -2.74 0.25
CA GLN A 135 -8.06 -1.67 1.05
C GLN A 135 -9.28 -1.08 0.32
N SER A 136 -9.17 -0.82 -0.98
CA SER A 136 -10.29 -0.33 -1.80
C SER A 136 -11.47 -1.30 -1.78
N ILE A 137 -11.20 -2.61 -1.92
CA ILE A 137 -12.23 -3.65 -1.85
C ILE A 137 -12.93 -3.61 -0.48
N LYS A 138 -12.15 -3.57 0.60
CA LYS A 138 -12.67 -3.58 1.96
C LYS A 138 -13.50 -2.33 2.26
N ALA A 139 -13.01 -1.14 1.91
CA ALA A 139 -13.72 0.11 2.11
C ALA A 139 -15.08 0.12 1.36
N ASN A 140 -15.13 -0.42 0.14
CA ASN A 140 -16.38 -0.56 -0.61
C ASN A 140 -17.36 -1.55 0.06
N GLU A 141 -16.86 -2.66 0.62
CA GLU A 141 -17.70 -3.58 1.40
C GLU A 141 -18.26 -2.94 2.66
N ASP A 142 -17.45 -2.13 3.35
CA ASP A 142 -17.86 -1.42 4.55
C ASP A 142 -18.93 -0.37 4.24
N ILE A 143 -18.78 0.39 3.14
CA ILE A 143 -19.84 1.28 2.61
C ILE A 143 -21.16 0.52 2.38
N LEU A 144 -21.11 -0.66 1.77
CA LEU A 144 -22.31 -1.46 1.53
C LEU A 144 -22.93 -1.95 2.84
N GLU A 145 -22.12 -2.33 3.82
CA GLU A 145 -22.60 -2.77 5.13
C GLU A 145 -23.22 -1.62 5.92
N TYR A 146 -22.60 -0.45 5.95
CA TYR A 146 -23.19 0.76 6.55
C TYR A 146 -24.49 1.15 5.89
N THR A 147 -24.59 1.00 4.56
CA THR A 147 -25.85 1.22 3.82
C THR A 147 -26.95 0.26 4.28
N LYS A 148 -26.64 -1.04 4.45
CA LYS A 148 -27.61 -2.02 4.95
C LYS A 148 -28.03 -1.73 6.40
N LEU A 149 -27.09 -1.33 7.25
CA LEU A 149 -27.38 -0.94 8.64
C LEU A 149 -28.27 0.30 8.69
N PHE A 150 -27.99 1.30 7.86
CA PHE A 150 -28.83 2.47 7.69
C PHE A 150 -30.27 2.08 7.31
N GLU A 151 -30.44 1.26 6.27
CA GLU A 151 -31.76 0.84 5.80
C GLU A 151 -32.53 0.00 6.83
N LYS A 152 -31.83 -0.89 7.53
CA LYS A 152 -32.40 -1.66 8.64
C LYS A 152 -32.91 -0.74 9.75
N ASN A 153 -32.10 0.23 10.17
CA ASN A 153 -32.47 1.18 11.22
C ASN A 153 -33.60 2.10 10.76
N ARG A 154 -33.59 2.57 9.50
CA ARG A 154 -34.69 3.34 8.90
C ARG A 154 -36.01 2.59 8.97
N SER A 155 -36.02 1.31 8.57
CA SER A 155 -37.22 0.47 8.66
C SER A 155 -37.72 0.34 10.10
N GLN A 156 -36.83 0.21 11.08
CA GLN A 156 -37.20 0.15 12.50
C GLN A 156 -37.74 1.48 13.05
N VAL A 157 -37.24 2.62 12.55
CA VAL A 157 -37.81 3.94 12.84
C VAL A 157 -39.25 4.00 12.34
N GLU A 158 -39.48 3.63 11.08
CA GLU A 158 -40.80 3.65 10.44
C GLU A 158 -41.81 2.77 11.18
N ASP A 159 -41.43 1.53 11.51
CA ASP A 159 -42.27 0.59 12.25
C ASP A 159 -42.67 1.12 13.64
N ASN A 160 -41.73 1.70 14.38
CA ASN A 160 -42.01 2.22 15.72
C ASN A 160 -42.89 3.47 15.66
N ILE A 161 -42.69 4.33 14.67
CA ILE A 161 -43.54 5.49 14.45
C ILE A 161 -44.96 5.09 14.04
N GLN A 162 -45.11 4.03 13.25
CA GLN A 162 -46.43 3.48 12.92
C GLN A 162 -47.14 2.92 14.16
N LYS A 163 -46.43 2.21 15.05
CA LYS A 163 -46.97 1.71 16.32
C LYS A 163 -47.41 2.87 17.23
N ALA A 164 -46.58 3.89 17.40
CA ALA A 164 -46.89 5.09 18.18
C ALA A 164 -48.13 5.82 17.64
N SER A 165 -48.26 5.92 16.31
CA SER A 165 -49.42 6.55 15.66
C SER A 165 -50.71 5.76 15.93
N THR A 166 -50.63 4.43 15.98
CA THR A 166 -51.79 3.55 16.20
C THR A 166 -52.32 3.63 17.63
N VAL A 167 -51.46 3.87 18.62
CA VAL A 167 -51.85 4.02 20.03
C VAL A 167 -52.35 5.43 20.39
N GLY A 168 -52.48 6.32 19.39
CA GLY A 168 -53.12 7.63 19.53
C GLY A 168 -52.22 8.76 20.05
N ASN A 169 -50.90 8.57 20.10
CA ASN A 169 -49.97 9.61 20.56
C ASN A 169 -49.54 10.54 19.42
N SER A 170 -50.30 11.62 19.19
CA SER A 170 -50.09 12.47 18.00
C SER A 170 -48.94 13.47 18.14
N THR A 171 -48.63 13.97 19.35
CA THR A 171 -47.70 15.10 19.53
C THR A 171 -46.25 14.66 19.39
N ASP A 172 -45.82 13.65 20.14
CA ASP A 172 -44.44 13.13 20.08
C ASP A 172 -44.12 12.60 18.67
N VAL A 173 -45.09 11.90 18.06
CA VAL A 173 -44.98 11.42 16.68
C VAL A 173 -44.78 12.55 15.69
N THR A 174 -45.61 13.60 15.75
CA THR A 174 -45.54 14.72 14.80
C THR A 174 -44.23 15.49 14.94
N ASN A 175 -43.85 15.82 16.18
CA ASN A 175 -42.61 16.54 16.46
C ASN A 175 -41.38 15.77 15.99
N PHE A 176 -41.34 14.46 16.27
CA PHE A 176 -40.22 13.61 15.88
C PHE A 176 -40.13 13.43 14.36
N LYS A 177 -41.26 13.19 13.67
CA LYS A 177 -41.30 13.14 12.19
C LYS A 177 -40.77 14.43 11.57
N ASN A 178 -41.28 15.59 11.99
CA ASN A 178 -40.84 16.89 11.48
C ASN A 178 -39.34 17.10 11.68
N LYS A 179 -38.79 16.67 12.84
CA LYS A 179 -37.35 16.75 13.11
C LYS A 179 -36.54 15.88 12.15
N LEU A 180 -36.98 14.65 11.90
CA LEU A 180 -36.30 13.75 10.96
C LEU A 180 -36.39 14.24 9.51
N GLU A 181 -37.54 14.74 9.08
CA GLU A 181 -37.72 15.32 7.74
C GLU A 181 -36.82 16.54 7.52
N GLN A 182 -36.73 17.43 8.52
CA GLN A 182 -35.83 18.58 8.46
C GLN A 182 -34.36 18.12 8.44
N ASN A 183 -33.96 17.17 9.29
CA ASN A 183 -32.60 16.64 9.28
C ASN A 183 -32.23 16.04 7.92
N ASN A 184 -33.13 15.26 7.32
CA ASN A 184 -32.93 14.66 6.00
C ASN A 184 -32.80 15.72 4.90
N LYS A 185 -33.64 16.77 4.96
CA LYS A 185 -33.55 17.90 4.02
C LYS A 185 -32.21 18.62 4.14
N ASP A 186 -31.77 18.91 5.36
CA ASP A 186 -30.49 19.58 5.61
C ASP A 186 -29.33 18.73 5.07
N LEU A 187 -29.30 17.43 5.39
CA LEU A 187 -28.27 16.52 4.90
C LEU A 187 -28.26 16.40 3.38
N LYS A 188 -29.45 16.26 2.77
CA LYS A 188 -29.58 16.16 1.32
C LYS A 188 -29.00 17.42 0.65
N ASN A 189 -29.38 18.60 1.11
CA ASN A 189 -28.90 19.85 0.54
C ASN A 189 -27.37 19.98 0.69
N THR A 190 -26.82 19.66 1.86
CA THR A 190 -25.36 19.70 2.09
C THR A 190 -24.61 18.66 1.24
N ALA A 191 -25.18 17.48 1.02
CA ALA A 191 -24.55 16.44 0.20
C ALA A 191 -24.69 16.68 -1.31
N GLU A 192 -25.77 17.31 -1.77
CA GLU A 192 -25.96 17.68 -3.19
C GLU A 192 -24.88 18.68 -3.65
N GLU A 193 -24.47 19.61 -2.79
CA GLU A 193 -23.35 20.53 -3.08
C GLU A 193 -22.01 19.79 -3.28
N GLU A 194 -21.81 18.64 -2.63
CA GLU A 194 -20.64 17.77 -2.83
C GLU A 194 -20.74 16.95 -4.12
N ALA A 195 -21.93 16.43 -4.43
CA ALA A 195 -22.17 15.51 -5.54
C ALA A 195 -21.81 16.12 -6.92
N ASP A 196 -21.83 17.45 -7.03
CA ASP A 196 -21.48 18.18 -8.24
C ASP A 196 -19.98 18.46 -8.41
N SER A 197 -19.16 18.26 -7.36
CA SER A 197 -17.71 18.48 -7.46
C SER A 197 -16.99 17.23 -7.99
N THR A 198 -16.05 17.45 -8.89
CA THR A 198 -15.10 16.42 -9.36
C THR A 198 -13.73 16.52 -8.69
N ASP A 199 -13.52 17.51 -7.83
CA ASP A 199 -12.25 17.72 -7.12
C ASP A 199 -12.26 16.96 -5.79
N SER A 200 -11.41 15.95 -5.69
CA SER A 200 -11.25 15.13 -4.49
C SER A 200 -10.99 15.94 -3.21
N ASN A 201 -10.28 17.07 -3.29
CA ASN A 201 -10.00 17.90 -2.12
C ASN A 201 -11.24 18.69 -1.68
N GLU A 202 -12.03 19.19 -2.62
CA GLU A 202 -13.29 19.86 -2.32
C GLU A 202 -14.29 18.89 -1.67
N ILE A 203 -14.37 17.66 -2.20
CA ILE A 203 -15.20 16.59 -1.64
C ILE A 203 -14.77 16.30 -0.19
N LYS A 204 -13.50 15.97 0.04
CA LYS A 204 -12.98 15.68 1.40
C LYS A 204 -13.21 16.84 2.36
N LYS A 205 -13.04 18.08 1.89
CA LYS A 205 -13.32 19.28 2.69
C LYS A 205 -14.79 19.38 3.06
N SER A 206 -15.71 19.16 2.11
CA SER A 206 -17.16 19.19 2.36
C SER A 206 -17.57 18.15 3.41
N ILE A 207 -17.08 16.91 3.26
CA ILE A 207 -17.31 15.84 4.22
C ILE A 207 -16.90 16.28 5.63
N LYS A 208 -15.68 16.78 5.78
CA LYS A 208 -15.08 17.12 7.07
C LYS A 208 -15.67 18.38 7.71
N GLU A 209 -15.92 19.42 6.93
CA GLU A 209 -16.28 20.74 7.45
C GLU A 209 -17.80 20.97 7.50
N GLN A 210 -18.58 20.22 6.72
CA GLN A 210 -20.02 20.45 6.60
C GLN A 210 -20.84 19.23 7.00
N ILE A 211 -20.64 18.10 6.34
CA ILE A 211 -21.48 16.90 6.50
C ILE A 211 -21.30 16.27 7.87
N MET A 212 -20.07 15.92 8.25
CA MET A 212 -19.78 15.27 9.52
C MET A 212 -20.19 16.12 10.75
N PRO A 213 -19.94 17.45 10.77
CA PRO A 213 -20.47 18.32 11.81
C PRO A 213 -22.00 18.37 11.86
N LEU A 214 -22.68 18.38 10.70
CA LEU A 214 -24.13 18.38 10.62
C LEU A 214 -24.72 17.07 11.20
N ILE A 215 -24.19 15.91 10.80
CA ILE A 215 -24.61 14.61 11.36
C ILE A 215 -24.38 14.57 12.88
N THR A 216 -23.22 15.02 13.34
CA THR A 216 -22.89 15.09 14.77
C THR A 216 -23.88 15.99 15.54
N LYS A 217 -24.26 17.13 14.97
CA LYS A 217 -25.27 18.02 15.54
C LYS A 217 -26.63 17.32 15.59
N GLN A 218 -27.03 16.62 14.54
CA GLN A 218 -28.32 15.93 14.48
C GLN A 218 -28.42 14.79 15.51
N ILE A 219 -27.36 13.99 15.68
CA ILE A 219 -27.28 12.98 16.75
C ILE A 219 -27.43 13.64 18.13
N ARG A 220 -26.75 14.76 18.37
CA ARG A 220 -26.83 15.49 19.63
C ARG A 220 -28.24 16.05 19.89
N ASP A 221 -28.86 16.63 18.88
CA ASP A 221 -30.21 17.20 18.95
C ASP A 221 -31.24 16.10 19.26
N LEU A 222 -31.10 14.92 18.63
CA LEU A 222 -31.97 13.77 18.89
C LEU A 222 -31.79 13.25 20.32
N ASN A 223 -30.56 13.10 20.80
CA ASN A 223 -30.29 12.70 22.18
C ASN A 223 -30.91 13.64 23.23
N LYS A 224 -31.02 14.93 22.91
CA LYS A 224 -31.63 15.95 23.78
C LYS A 224 -33.15 16.07 23.62
N ALA A 225 -33.76 15.41 22.65
CA ALA A 225 -35.19 15.49 22.43
C ALA A 225 -35.95 14.90 23.64
N GLU A 226 -36.86 15.68 24.20
CA GLU A 226 -37.79 15.21 25.24
C GLU A 226 -38.89 14.40 24.57
N ILE A 227 -38.88 13.09 24.80
CA ILE A 227 -39.83 12.13 24.22
C ILE A 227 -40.39 11.30 25.36
N THR A 228 -41.72 11.27 25.47
CA THR A 228 -42.43 10.56 26.53
C THR A 228 -42.98 9.22 26.06
N ASP A 229 -43.30 9.11 24.76
CA ASP A 229 -43.75 7.87 24.15
C ASP A 229 -42.64 6.83 24.02
N ALA A 230 -42.90 5.60 24.48
CA ALA A 230 -41.91 4.52 24.43
C ALA A 230 -41.54 4.11 22.99
N TYR A 231 -42.53 4.04 22.09
CA TYR A 231 -42.28 3.68 20.69
C TYR A 231 -41.54 4.81 19.95
N VAL A 232 -41.90 6.07 20.18
CA VAL A 232 -41.15 7.20 19.59
C VAL A 232 -39.73 7.25 20.16
N ASN A 233 -39.53 6.91 21.44
CA ASN A 233 -38.20 6.82 22.02
C ASN A 233 -37.34 5.71 21.39
N ASP A 234 -37.93 4.55 21.09
CA ASP A 234 -37.23 3.49 20.36
C ASP A 234 -36.97 3.89 18.89
N ALA A 235 -37.89 4.61 18.25
CA ALA A 235 -37.63 5.23 16.95
C ALA A 235 -36.45 6.21 17.02
N ARG A 236 -36.36 7.04 18.07
CA ARG A 236 -35.20 7.93 18.31
C ARG A 236 -33.89 7.17 18.40
N LYS A 237 -33.83 6.07 19.16
CA LYS A 237 -32.60 5.26 19.28
C LYS A 237 -32.17 4.73 17.91
N ASN A 238 -33.10 4.15 17.15
CA ASN A 238 -32.81 3.63 15.81
C ASN A 238 -32.41 4.75 14.83
N ALA A 239 -33.01 5.95 14.94
CA ALA A 239 -32.58 7.09 14.15
C ALA A 239 -31.14 7.53 14.49
N ILE A 240 -30.74 7.50 15.76
CA ILE A 240 -29.36 7.79 16.16
C ILE A 240 -28.39 6.76 15.54
N GLU A 241 -28.71 5.47 15.59
CA GLU A 241 -27.92 4.41 14.94
C GLU A 241 -27.86 4.57 13.41
N MET A 242 -28.94 5.05 12.79
CA MET A 242 -28.99 5.41 11.37
C MET A 242 -27.97 6.53 11.06
N TYR A 243 -27.90 7.58 11.90
CA TYR A 243 -26.90 8.64 11.73
C TYR A 243 -25.47 8.18 12.01
N TYR A 244 -25.22 7.28 12.97
CA TYR A 244 -23.90 6.68 13.14
C TYR A 244 -23.47 5.86 11.92
N SER A 245 -24.40 5.13 11.30
CA SER A 245 -24.14 4.43 10.04
C SER A 245 -23.75 5.41 8.92
N LEU A 246 -24.39 6.59 8.89
CA LEU A 246 -24.06 7.65 7.94
C LEU A 246 -22.69 8.30 8.23
N GLN A 247 -22.30 8.46 9.49
CA GLN A 247 -20.95 8.93 9.84
C GLN A 247 -19.89 7.97 9.31
N ASN A 248 -20.04 6.67 9.61
CA ASN A 248 -19.10 5.66 9.14
C ASN A 248 -19.04 5.62 7.60
N TYR A 249 -20.19 5.76 6.92
CA TYR A 249 -20.24 5.86 5.46
C TYR A 249 -19.35 7.01 4.93
N TYR A 250 -19.46 8.21 5.49
CA TYR A 250 -18.69 9.36 5.01
C TYR A 250 -17.21 9.31 5.40
N GLU A 251 -16.87 8.76 6.57
CA GLU A 251 -15.47 8.50 6.95
C GLU A 251 -14.81 7.51 5.97
N THR A 252 -15.49 6.40 5.67
CA THR A 252 -14.99 5.44 4.67
C THR A 252 -15.02 6.02 3.26
N ARG A 253 -15.95 6.92 2.93
CA ARG A 253 -15.96 7.62 1.64
C ARG A 253 -14.70 8.45 1.45
N GLU A 254 -14.27 9.21 2.46
CA GLU A 254 -12.98 9.93 2.46
C GLU A 254 -11.81 8.96 2.23
N GLU A 255 -11.78 7.83 2.94
CA GLU A 255 -10.76 6.78 2.75
C GLU A 255 -10.73 6.25 1.31
N THR A 256 -11.89 5.98 0.69
CA THR A 256 -11.94 5.51 -0.71
C THR A 256 -11.34 6.51 -1.70
N ILE A 257 -11.50 7.81 -1.44
CA ILE A 257 -10.93 8.88 -2.27
C ILE A 257 -9.40 8.87 -2.12
N GLU A 258 -8.89 8.78 -0.89
CA GLU A 258 -7.46 8.72 -0.64
C GLU A 258 -6.80 7.49 -1.26
N ILE A 259 -7.42 6.31 -1.13
CA ILE A 259 -6.94 5.08 -1.76
C ILE A 259 -6.91 5.25 -3.29
N SER A 260 -7.95 5.85 -3.87
CA SER A 260 -8.02 6.09 -5.33
C SER A 260 -6.92 7.05 -5.81
N GLU A 261 -6.66 8.13 -5.07
CA GLU A 261 -5.56 9.06 -5.35
C GLU A 261 -4.19 8.38 -5.26
N GLN A 262 -4.00 7.45 -4.31
CA GLN A 262 -2.75 6.70 -4.17
C GLN A 262 -2.57 5.68 -5.29
N LEU A 263 -3.62 4.93 -5.64
CA LEU A 263 -3.60 4.00 -6.77
C LEU A 263 -3.28 4.72 -8.09
N ALA A 264 -3.86 5.90 -8.33
CA ALA A 264 -3.63 6.69 -9.54
C ALA A 264 -2.18 7.18 -9.70
N LYS A 265 -1.40 7.24 -8.61
CA LYS A 265 0.03 7.62 -8.64
C LYS A 265 0.94 6.45 -9.04
N ILE A 266 0.45 5.21 -8.95
CA ILE A 266 1.23 4.01 -9.26
C ILE A 266 1.00 3.63 -10.73
N ASP A 267 2.07 3.64 -11.52
CA ASP A 267 2.02 3.15 -12.90
C ASP A 267 2.12 1.63 -12.92
N TYR A 268 0.96 0.97 -12.90
CA TYR A 268 0.85 -0.49 -12.93
C TYR A 268 1.70 -1.15 -14.04
N ASN A 269 1.82 -0.51 -15.21
CA ASN A 269 2.55 -1.07 -16.35
C ASN A 269 4.07 -1.08 -16.14
N LYS A 270 4.57 -0.36 -15.14
CA LYS A 270 5.99 -0.36 -14.75
C LYS A 270 6.29 -1.27 -13.57
N LEU A 271 5.28 -1.83 -12.93
CA LEU A 271 5.47 -2.77 -11.84
C LEU A 271 6.01 -4.09 -12.37
N PRO A 272 7.03 -4.68 -11.72
CA PRO A 272 7.59 -5.92 -12.18
C PRO A 272 6.57 -7.05 -11.98
N GLN A 273 6.35 -7.86 -13.02
CA GLN A 273 5.40 -8.99 -13.03
C GLN A 273 6.11 -10.35 -13.06
N LYS A 274 7.41 -10.35 -13.34
CA LYS A 274 8.27 -11.54 -13.37
C LYS A 274 9.64 -11.25 -12.77
N GLY A 275 10.29 -12.29 -12.27
CA GLY A 275 11.64 -12.21 -11.73
C GLY A 275 12.67 -11.70 -12.75
N GLU A 276 12.53 -12.05 -14.04
CA GLU A 276 13.44 -11.56 -15.10
C GLU A 276 13.45 -10.04 -15.27
N GLU A 277 12.34 -9.36 -14.95
CA GLU A 277 12.22 -7.90 -15.07
C GLU A 277 13.03 -7.14 -14.01
N LEU A 278 13.52 -7.84 -12.97
CA LEU A 278 14.43 -7.27 -11.98
C LEU A 278 15.87 -7.12 -12.49
N GLU A 279 16.25 -7.87 -13.54
CA GLU A 279 17.62 -7.84 -14.10
C GLU A 279 17.95 -6.48 -14.73
N GLN A 280 16.94 -5.72 -15.17
CA GLN A 280 17.13 -4.40 -15.78
C GLN A 280 17.85 -3.40 -14.85
N TYR A 281 17.77 -3.62 -13.53
CA TYR A 281 18.41 -2.74 -12.55
C TYR A 281 19.91 -2.99 -12.41
N GLU A 282 20.45 -4.05 -13.01
CA GLU A 282 21.85 -4.48 -12.86
C GLU A 282 22.79 -4.00 -13.97
N THR A 283 22.28 -3.33 -15.02
CA THR A 283 23.08 -2.98 -16.20
C THR A 283 24.39 -2.26 -15.85
N THR A 284 24.35 -1.28 -14.94
CA THR A 284 25.54 -0.54 -14.51
C THR A 284 26.52 -1.43 -13.74
N PHE A 285 26.01 -2.28 -12.85
CA PHE A 285 26.84 -3.21 -12.08
C PHE A 285 27.53 -4.22 -13.01
N ASN A 286 26.76 -4.86 -13.90
CA ASN A 286 27.28 -5.88 -14.82
C ASN A 286 28.41 -5.33 -15.69
N LYS A 287 28.29 -4.08 -16.15
CA LYS A 287 29.36 -3.42 -16.91
C LYS A 287 30.64 -3.24 -16.08
N LYS A 288 30.54 -2.76 -14.84
CA LYS A 288 31.71 -2.56 -13.97
C LYS A 288 32.33 -3.87 -13.52
N TYR A 289 31.50 -4.84 -13.20
CA TYR A 289 31.94 -6.18 -12.79
C TYR A 289 32.68 -6.88 -13.93
N GLN A 290 32.21 -6.77 -15.18
CA GLN A 290 32.93 -7.31 -16.34
C GLN A 290 34.31 -6.66 -16.51
N GLN A 291 34.41 -5.32 -16.37
CA GLN A 291 35.70 -4.62 -16.43
C GLN A 291 36.67 -5.09 -15.34
N ALA A 292 36.19 -5.27 -14.11
CA ALA A 292 37.00 -5.80 -13.03
C ALA A 292 37.42 -7.25 -13.31
N ASN A 293 36.51 -8.08 -13.80
CA ASN A 293 36.79 -9.47 -14.13
C ASN A 293 37.86 -9.63 -15.22
N ASP A 294 37.86 -8.75 -16.23
CA ASP A 294 38.87 -8.71 -17.31
C ASP A 294 40.25 -8.21 -16.82
N ASN A 295 40.33 -7.54 -15.66
CA ASN A 295 41.59 -7.09 -15.06
C ASN A 295 42.30 -8.21 -14.28
N TYR A 296 41.56 -9.22 -13.82
CA TYR A 296 42.07 -10.28 -12.94
C TYR A 296 42.04 -11.69 -13.56
N ASN A 297 41.53 -11.84 -14.80
CA ASN A 297 41.57 -13.09 -15.59
C ASN A 297 42.16 -12.85 -16.98
#